data_AF-A0A1Y3XNN0-F1
#
_entry.id   AF-A0A1Y3XNN0-F1
#
_cell.length_a   1.000
_cell.length_b   1.000
_cell.length_c   1.000
_cell.angle_alpha   90.00
_cell.angle_beta   90.00
_cell.angle_gamma   90.00
#
_symmetry.space_group_name_H-M   'P 1'
#
loop_
_entity.id
_entity.type
_entity.pdbx_description
1 polymer ?
#
loop_
_entity_poly.entity_id
_entity_poly.type
_entity_poly.pdbx_seq_one_letter_code
_entity_poly.pdbx_strand_id
1 'polypeptide(L)'
;MSELVPALKDTLFSPTYEIAAEYAEIGIDALLDNEVLKGIPVVSTLSSICKIGYNLHERNLIKQTLAFITEFNSGSISQEKLTEHREKLETNPKEAEKELGRVLIILGNQVEQIQSQVLGSFYAAYVKGAISWEKFCELSEANRRMFISDYQILFEAAINDGLKIQNRELYQVDRLISLGLLQNQNRLGGNVWIEMMDNPEEQNDIIVTSFGKTFYHNSPAALKRN
;
A
#
# COMPACT_ATOMS: atom_id res chain seq x y z
N MET A 1 3.35 -17.61 11.99
CA MET A 1 2.87 -16.24 12.27
C MET A 1 2.99 -15.84 13.74
N SER A 2 2.88 -16.79 14.70
CA SER A 2 2.80 -16.50 16.14
C SER A 2 3.88 -15.55 16.71
N GLU A 3 5.10 -15.56 16.20
CA GLU A 3 6.17 -14.64 16.65
C GLU A 3 6.31 -13.39 15.77
N LEU A 4 5.89 -13.45 14.50
CA LEU A 4 6.03 -12.34 13.54
C LEU A 4 5.03 -11.21 13.82
N VAL A 5 3.82 -11.54 14.25
CA VAL A 5 2.79 -10.53 14.58
C VAL A 5 3.24 -9.68 15.77
N PRO A 6 3.67 -10.26 16.92
CA PRO A 6 4.28 -9.50 18.01
C PRO A 6 5.48 -8.68 17.56
N ALA A 7 6.39 -9.26 16.77
CA ALA A 7 7.60 -8.58 16.32
C ALA A 7 7.30 -7.38 15.40
N LEU A 8 6.33 -7.52 14.48
CA LEU A 8 5.89 -6.42 13.63
C LEU A 8 5.21 -5.32 14.44
N LYS A 9 4.33 -5.68 15.40
CA LYS A 9 3.71 -4.72 16.31
C LYS A 9 4.76 -3.91 17.06
N ASP A 10 5.73 -4.57 17.69
CA ASP A 10 6.76 -3.89 18.45
C ASP A 10 7.64 -3.01 17.54
N THR A 11 7.87 -3.41 16.30
CA THR A 11 8.61 -2.60 15.32
C THR A 11 7.82 -1.35 14.90
N LEU A 12 6.53 -1.48 14.60
CA LEU A 12 5.71 -0.38 14.08
C LEU A 12 5.45 0.71 15.13
N PHE A 13 5.31 0.32 16.40
CA PHE A 13 4.88 1.22 17.46
C PHE A 13 5.98 1.49 18.50
N SER A 14 7.25 1.26 18.15
CA SER A 14 8.42 1.65 18.97
C SER A 14 9.40 2.50 18.16
N PRO A 15 10.28 3.31 18.79
CA PRO A 15 11.24 4.18 18.09
C PRO A 15 12.22 3.46 17.16
N THR A 16 12.25 2.12 17.15
CA THR A 16 13.13 1.32 16.28
C THR A 16 12.84 1.50 14.78
N TYR A 17 11.71 2.12 14.41
CA TYR A 17 11.40 2.42 13.01
C TYR A 17 12.33 3.44 12.35
N GLU A 18 12.96 4.35 13.11
CA GLU A 18 13.84 5.40 12.57
C GLU A 18 15.02 4.79 11.80
N ILE A 19 15.45 3.61 12.26
CA ILE A 19 16.49 2.79 11.64
C ILE A 19 16.01 2.19 10.30
N ALA A 20 14.73 1.91 10.10
CA ALA A 20 14.25 1.26 8.88
C ALA A 20 14.36 2.16 7.64
N ALA A 21 14.16 3.47 7.81
CA ALA A 21 14.12 4.43 6.70
C ALA A 21 15.47 4.59 6.00
N GLU A 22 16.57 4.56 6.75
CA GLU A 22 17.94 4.70 6.21
C GLU A 22 18.36 3.49 5.34
N TYR A 23 17.67 2.36 5.48
CA TYR A 23 18.05 1.10 4.84
C TYR A 23 16.99 0.55 3.88
N ALA A 24 15.91 1.30 3.64
CA ALA A 24 14.82 0.89 2.74
C ALA A 24 15.26 0.74 1.27
N GLU A 25 16.37 1.37 0.87
CA GLU A 25 16.95 1.31 -0.49
C GLU A 25 18.13 0.33 -0.61
N ILE A 26 18.58 -0.26 0.51
CA ILE A 26 19.74 -1.14 0.52
C ILE A 26 19.34 -2.53 -0.02
N GLY A 27 20.21 -3.11 -0.86
CA GLY A 27 20.04 -4.45 -1.39
C GLY A 27 19.94 -5.49 -0.27
N ILE A 28 19.08 -6.50 -0.46
CA ILE A 28 18.71 -7.46 0.60
C ILE A 28 19.92 -8.21 1.17
N ASP A 29 20.97 -8.41 0.37
CA ASP A 29 22.19 -9.11 0.82
C ASP A 29 23.00 -8.27 1.82
N ALA A 30 23.16 -6.96 1.55
CA ALA A 30 23.77 -6.04 2.49
C ALA A 30 22.90 -5.82 3.74
N LEU A 31 21.58 -6.01 3.60
CA LEU A 31 20.61 -5.90 4.67
C LEU A 31 20.75 -7.02 5.72
N LEU A 32 20.92 -8.26 5.27
CA LEU A 32 21.04 -9.43 6.15
C LEU A 32 22.36 -9.48 6.95
N ASP A 33 23.40 -8.83 6.46
CA ASP A 33 24.70 -8.78 7.14
C ASP A 33 24.81 -7.60 8.11
N ASN A 34 23.87 -6.65 8.07
CA ASN A 34 23.88 -5.47 8.92
C ASN A 34 23.42 -5.77 10.36
N GLU A 35 24.28 -5.51 11.35
CA GLU A 35 23.98 -5.73 12.76
C GLU A 35 22.94 -4.74 13.34
N VAL A 36 22.89 -3.52 12.82
CA VAL A 36 21.92 -2.50 13.23
C VAL A 36 20.50 -2.92 12.85
N LEU A 37 20.32 -3.45 11.63
CA LEU A 37 19.03 -3.94 11.15
C LEU A 37 18.56 -5.21 11.86
N LYS A 38 19.49 -6.07 12.29
CA LYS A 38 19.17 -7.20 13.18
C LYS A 38 18.66 -6.75 14.55
N GLY A 39 18.86 -5.48 14.92
CA GLY A 39 18.25 -4.86 16.10
C GLY A 39 16.76 -4.59 15.95
N ILE A 40 16.22 -4.55 14.73
CA ILE A 40 14.78 -4.37 14.49
C ILE A 40 14.05 -5.70 14.78
N PRO A 41 13.05 -5.74 15.68
CA PRO A 41 12.43 -7.00 16.11
C PRO A 41 11.95 -7.89 14.96
N VAL A 42 11.17 -7.34 14.02
CA VAL A 42 10.63 -8.14 12.89
C VAL A 42 11.71 -8.65 11.95
N VAL A 43 12.76 -7.86 11.73
CA VAL A 43 13.91 -8.26 10.89
C VAL A 43 14.70 -9.38 11.57
N SER A 44 14.87 -9.31 12.88
CA SER A 44 15.54 -10.34 13.68
C SER A 44 14.77 -11.68 13.63
N THR A 45 13.44 -11.62 13.79
CA THR A 45 12.57 -12.80 13.67
C THR A 45 12.65 -13.41 12.28
N LEU A 46 12.51 -12.61 11.22
CA LEU A 46 12.62 -13.08 9.83
C LEU A 46 14.01 -13.65 9.52
N SER A 47 15.08 -12.98 9.97
CA SER A 47 16.46 -13.45 9.78
C SER A 47 16.74 -14.77 10.49
N SER A 48 16.09 -15.02 11.62
CA SER A 48 16.21 -16.30 12.34
C SER A 48 15.54 -17.45 11.58
N ILE A 49 14.47 -17.16 10.83
CA ILE A 49 13.84 -18.11 9.90
C ILE A 49 14.78 -18.37 8.70
N CYS A 50 15.37 -17.32 8.11
CA CYS A 50 16.34 -17.44 7.02
C CYS A 50 17.57 -18.31 7.36
N LYS A 51 17.98 -18.40 8.63
CA LYS A 51 19.11 -19.23 9.04
C LYS A 51 18.83 -20.74 8.90
N ILE A 52 17.55 -21.12 8.83
CA ILE A 52 17.12 -22.52 8.71
C ILE A 52 17.07 -22.94 7.22
N GLY A 53 17.05 -22.00 6.27
CA GLY A 53 17.19 -22.24 4.84
C GLY A 53 17.45 -20.95 4.05
N TYR A 54 18.32 -21.00 3.05
CA TYR A 54 18.68 -19.85 2.20
C TYR A 54 17.49 -19.44 1.27
N ASN A 55 16.42 -18.87 1.82
CA ASN A 55 15.18 -18.64 1.09
C ASN A 55 15.11 -17.23 0.51
N LEU A 56 15.02 -17.14 -0.82
CA LEU A 56 14.77 -15.90 -1.55
C LEU A 56 13.45 -15.22 -1.11
N HIS A 57 12.46 -16.00 -0.69
CA HIS A 57 11.17 -15.50 -0.27
C HIS A 57 11.24 -14.69 1.04
N GLU A 58 11.96 -15.19 2.04
CA GLU A 58 12.11 -14.47 3.32
C GLU A 58 12.96 -13.21 3.15
N ARG A 59 13.98 -13.26 2.28
CA ARG A 59 14.73 -12.07 1.83
C ARG A 59 13.80 -11.00 1.28
N ASN A 60 12.96 -11.37 0.31
CA ASN A 60 11.98 -10.44 -0.26
C ASN A 60 11.01 -9.92 0.82
N LEU A 61 10.50 -10.77 1.71
CA LEU A 61 9.60 -10.36 2.78
C LEU A 61 10.24 -9.31 3.70
N ILE A 62 11.52 -9.44 4.06
CA ILE A 62 12.20 -8.40 4.84
C ILE A 62 12.20 -7.07 4.07
N LYS A 63 12.55 -7.08 2.78
CA LYS A 63 12.54 -5.87 1.94
C LYS A 63 11.17 -5.20 1.88
N GLN A 64 10.12 -5.97 1.60
CA GLN A 64 8.75 -5.46 1.56
C GLN A 64 8.32 -4.92 2.93
N THR A 65 8.69 -5.59 4.02
CA THR A 65 8.36 -5.17 5.38
C THR A 65 9.03 -3.85 5.76
N LEU A 66 10.29 -3.63 5.39
CA LEU A 66 10.99 -2.36 5.64
C LEU A 66 10.38 -1.21 4.85
N ALA A 67 10.00 -1.45 3.59
CA ALA A 67 9.32 -0.44 2.78
C ALA A 67 7.97 -0.03 3.36
N PHE A 68 7.21 -1.00 3.87
CA PHE A 68 5.96 -0.78 4.59
C PHE A 68 6.16 0.03 5.88
N ILE A 69 7.12 -0.37 6.73
CA ILE A 69 7.42 0.31 8.00
C ILE A 69 7.85 1.76 7.76
N THR A 70 8.71 1.97 6.76
CA THR A 70 9.22 3.29 6.40
C THR A 70 8.08 4.23 6.02
N GLU A 71 7.17 3.77 5.14
CA GLU A 71 6.05 4.61 4.72
C GLU A 71 5.02 4.81 5.84
N PHE A 72 4.72 3.76 6.62
CA PHE A 72 3.82 3.85 7.78
C PHE A 72 4.29 4.94 8.78
N ASN A 73 5.60 5.03 9.00
CA ASN A 73 6.20 5.98 9.94
C ASN A 73 6.66 7.31 9.32
N SER A 74 6.29 7.61 8.07
CA SER A 74 6.69 8.83 7.35
C SER A 74 6.14 10.16 7.91
N GLY A 75 5.60 10.17 9.13
CA GLY A 75 5.21 11.39 9.86
C GLY A 75 3.75 11.81 9.69
N SER A 76 2.83 10.87 9.42
CA SER A 76 1.40 11.19 9.18
C SER A 76 0.45 10.86 10.34
N ILE A 77 0.95 10.29 11.45
CA ILE A 77 0.16 9.78 12.59
C ILE A 77 0.61 10.48 13.88
N SER A 78 -0.34 10.93 14.72
CA SER A 78 -0.01 11.50 16.03
C SER A 78 0.42 10.43 17.02
N GLN A 79 1.26 10.80 17.99
CA GLN A 79 1.71 9.87 19.03
C GLN A 79 0.53 9.29 19.85
N GLU A 80 -0.51 10.10 20.08
CA GLU A 80 -1.75 9.64 20.73
C GLU A 80 -2.41 8.49 19.97
N LYS A 81 -2.57 8.63 18.64
CA LYS A 81 -3.16 7.59 17.80
C LYS A 81 -2.31 6.33 17.72
N LEU A 82 -0.97 6.48 17.69
CA LEU A 82 -0.05 5.35 17.75
C LEU A 82 -0.20 4.58 19.07
N THR A 83 -0.24 5.29 20.21
CA THR A 83 -0.40 4.67 21.53
C THR A 83 -1.76 4.00 21.67
N GLU A 84 -2.85 4.68 21.29
CA GLU A 84 -4.22 4.13 21.33
C GLU A 84 -4.32 2.82 20.53
N HIS A 85 -3.78 2.82 19.29
CA HIS A 85 -3.84 1.64 18.44
C HIS A 85 -2.93 0.53 18.97
N ARG A 86 -1.75 0.86 19.50
CA ARG A 86 -0.86 -0.13 20.13
C ARG A 86 -1.55 -0.83 21.31
N GLU A 87 -2.19 -0.09 22.21
CA GLU A 87 -2.91 -0.64 23.36
C GLU A 87 -4.07 -1.55 22.93
N LYS A 88 -4.80 -1.15 21.87
CA LYS A 88 -5.83 -1.98 21.25
C LYS A 88 -5.28 -3.34 20.79
N LEU A 89 -4.12 -3.36 20.12
CA LEU A 89 -3.51 -4.61 19.65
C LEU A 89 -2.92 -5.45 20.80
N GLU A 90 -2.43 -4.81 21.85
CA GLU A 90 -1.89 -5.49 23.04
C GLU A 90 -2.97 -6.19 23.87
N THR A 91 -4.11 -5.52 24.06
CA THR A 91 -5.23 -6.05 24.84
C THR A 91 -6.09 -7.03 24.05
N ASN A 92 -5.97 -7.08 22.72
CA ASN A 92 -6.73 -7.98 21.87
C ASN A 92 -5.84 -8.74 20.85
N PRO A 93 -5.25 -9.87 21.25
CA PRO A 93 -4.40 -10.69 20.38
C PRO A 93 -5.09 -11.18 19.10
N LYS A 94 -6.42 -11.38 19.12
CA LYS A 94 -7.18 -11.77 17.93
C LYS A 94 -7.23 -10.63 16.90
N GLU A 95 -7.38 -9.40 17.37
CA GLU A 95 -7.35 -8.22 16.50
C GLU A 95 -5.93 -7.98 15.96
N ALA A 96 -4.89 -8.17 16.79
CA ALA A 96 -3.50 -8.12 16.34
C ALA A 96 -3.21 -9.14 15.22
N GLU A 97 -3.64 -10.40 15.37
CA GLU A 97 -3.48 -11.42 14.33
C GLU A 97 -4.28 -11.07 13.06
N LYS A 98 -5.52 -10.59 13.22
CA LYS A 98 -6.37 -10.17 12.10
C LYS A 98 -5.72 -9.03 11.31
N GLU A 99 -5.21 -8.01 12.00
CA GLU A 99 -4.63 -6.83 11.35
C GLU A 99 -3.24 -7.11 10.79
N LEU A 100 -2.30 -7.44 11.67
CA LEU A 100 -0.88 -7.55 11.31
C LEU A 100 -0.58 -8.86 10.60
N GLY A 101 -1.31 -9.93 10.88
CA GLY A 101 -1.21 -11.18 10.11
C GLY A 101 -1.64 -10.97 8.66
N ARG A 102 -2.72 -10.20 8.42
CA ARG A 102 -3.13 -9.82 7.06
C ARG A 102 -2.06 -8.99 6.36
N VAL A 103 -1.49 -8.00 7.04
CA VAL A 103 -0.39 -7.18 6.50
C VAL A 103 0.79 -8.08 6.09
N LEU A 104 1.24 -8.97 6.98
CA LEU A 104 2.35 -9.91 6.70
C LEU A 104 2.08 -10.81 5.50
N ILE A 105 0.86 -11.35 5.38
CA ILE A 105 0.46 -12.17 4.23
C ILE A 105 0.51 -11.37 2.93
N ILE A 106 0.06 -10.11 2.95
CA ILE A 106 0.12 -9.24 1.77
C ILE A 106 1.58 -8.96 1.39
N LEU A 107 2.42 -8.58 2.36
CA LEU A 107 3.84 -8.29 2.13
C LEU A 107 4.60 -9.49 1.58
N GLY A 108 4.32 -10.71 2.06
CA GLY A 108 4.93 -11.93 1.55
C GLY A 108 4.63 -12.20 0.07
N ASN A 109 3.51 -11.70 -0.44
CA ASN A 109 3.09 -11.89 -1.82
C ASN A 109 3.47 -10.74 -2.76
N GLN A 110 4.04 -9.65 -2.24
CA GLN A 110 4.43 -8.49 -3.03
C GLN A 110 5.84 -8.64 -3.60
N VAL A 111 5.99 -8.32 -4.88
CA VAL A 111 7.30 -8.21 -5.55
C VAL A 111 7.74 -6.75 -5.59
N GLU A 112 6.81 -5.86 -5.90
CA GLU A 112 7.10 -4.45 -6.13
C GLU A 112 7.02 -3.62 -4.84
N GLN A 113 8.14 -2.98 -4.49
CA GLN A 113 8.28 -2.19 -3.26
C GLN A 113 7.25 -1.05 -3.15
N ILE A 114 6.87 -0.46 -4.28
CA ILE A 114 5.84 0.58 -4.35
C ILE A 114 4.51 0.10 -3.75
N GLN A 115 4.16 -1.18 -3.93
CA GLN A 115 2.92 -1.73 -3.38
C GLN A 115 2.99 -1.85 -1.86
N SER A 116 4.15 -2.16 -1.28
CA SER A 116 4.36 -2.19 0.17
C SER A 116 4.36 -0.81 0.79
N GLN A 117 4.94 0.18 0.11
CA GLN A 117 4.86 1.59 0.52
C GLN A 117 3.38 2.03 0.55
N VAL A 118 2.65 1.84 -0.55
CA VAL A 118 1.22 2.21 -0.61
C VAL A 118 0.41 1.49 0.48
N LEU A 119 0.69 0.22 0.77
CA LEU A 119 0.08 -0.50 1.88
C LEU A 119 0.39 0.14 3.24
N GLY A 120 1.63 0.58 3.46
CA GLY A 120 2.05 1.31 4.66
C GLY A 120 1.28 2.60 4.86
N SER A 121 1.11 3.39 3.79
CA SER A 121 0.30 4.61 3.80
C SER A 121 -1.18 4.33 4.08
N PHE A 122 -1.76 3.26 3.52
CA PHE A 122 -3.13 2.85 3.82
C PHE A 122 -3.30 2.38 5.26
N TYR A 123 -2.35 1.62 5.80
CA TYR A 123 -2.41 1.20 7.21
C TYR A 123 -2.25 2.40 8.15
N ALA A 124 -1.38 3.36 7.83
CA ALA A 124 -1.28 4.62 8.55
C ALA A 124 -2.59 5.42 8.55
N ALA A 125 -3.27 5.47 7.39
CA ALA A 125 -4.59 6.09 7.27
C ALA A 125 -5.65 5.40 8.14
N TYR A 126 -5.60 4.07 8.24
CA TYR A 126 -6.46 3.31 9.13
C TYR A 126 -6.18 3.60 10.61
N VAL A 127 -4.91 3.53 11.03
CA VAL A 127 -4.48 3.76 12.42
C VAL A 127 -4.84 5.17 12.90
N LYS A 128 -4.74 6.20 12.05
CA LYS A 128 -5.16 7.57 12.41
C LYS A 128 -6.66 7.82 12.31
N GLY A 129 -7.46 6.84 11.89
CA GLY A 129 -8.92 6.92 11.77
C GLY A 129 -9.43 7.63 10.51
N ALA A 130 -8.61 7.82 9.49
CA ALA A 130 -9.01 8.46 8.23
C ALA A 130 -9.80 7.51 7.30
N ILE A 131 -9.59 6.19 7.44
CA ILE A 131 -10.35 5.15 6.73
C ILE A 131 -10.74 4.03 7.70
N SER A 132 -11.82 3.29 7.39
CA SER A 132 -12.21 2.12 8.18
C SER A 132 -11.33 0.90 7.88
N TRP A 133 -11.44 -0.14 8.71
CA TRP A 133 -10.75 -1.42 8.49
C TRP A 133 -11.17 -2.08 7.17
N GLU A 134 -12.47 -2.02 6.85
CA GLU A 134 -13.04 -2.56 5.61
C GLU A 134 -12.47 -1.80 4.41
N LYS A 135 -12.38 -0.46 4.51
CA LYS A 135 -11.82 0.36 3.45
C LYS A 135 -10.32 0.09 3.26
N PHE A 136 -9.57 -0.09 4.33
CA PHE A 136 -8.17 -0.55 4.27
C PHE A 136 -8.06 -1.89 3.53
N CYS A 137 -8.94 -2.85 3.82
CA CYS A 137 -8.96 -4.15 3.15
C CYS A 137 -9.23 -4.02 1.64
N GLU A 138 -10.24 -3.24 1.24
CA GLU A 138 -10.57 -3.00 -0.17
C GLU A 138 -9.42 -2.33 -0.93
N LEU A 139 -8.85 -1.26 -0.36
CA LEU A 139 -7.72 -0.54 -0.93
C LEU A 139 -6.49 -1.43 -1.08
N SER A 140 -6.22 -2.29 -0.08
CA SER A 140 -5.12 -3.25 -0.12
C SER A 140 -5.27 -4.26 -1.25
N GLU A 141 -6.49 -4.74 -1.52
CA GLU A 141 -6.75 -5.66 -2.64
C GLU A 141 -6.62 -4.97 -4.00
N ALA A 142 -7.09 -3.72 -4.12
CA ALA A 142 -6.89 -2.94 -5.34
C ALA A 142 -5.39 -2.73 -5.61
N ASN A 143 -4.64 -2.28 -4.60
CA ASN A 143 -3.20 -2.04 -4.65
C ASN A 143 -2.41 -3.28 -5.10
N ARG A 144 -2.72 -4.45 -4.52
CA ARG A 144 -2.08 -5.73 -4.86
C ARG A 144 -2.24 -6.13 -6.33
N ARG A 145 -3.32 -5.68 -6.98
CA ARG A 145 -3.67 -6.04 -8.37
C ARG A 145 -3.20 -5.02 -9.40
N MET A 146 -2.64 -3.89 -8.97
CA MET A 146 -2.12 -2.86 -9.87
C MET A 146 -0.73 -3.19 -10.37
N PHE A 147 -0.49 -2.94 -11.65
CA PHE A 147 0.86 -2.83 -12.20
C PHE A 147 1.49 -1.48 -11.82
N ILE A 148 2.82 -1.36 -11.86
CA ILE A 148 3.52 -0.10 -11.58
C ILE A 148 3.00 1.06 -12.46
N SER A 149 2.74 0.80 -13.75
CA SER A 149 2.20 1.80 -14.68
C SER A 149 0.81 2.30 -14.28
N ASP A 150 0.03 1.49 -13.56
CA ASP A 150 -1.36 1.82 -13.22
C ASP A 150 -1.42 2.97 -12.20
N TYR A 151 -0.41 3.11 -11.32
CA TYR A 151 -0.31 4.24 -10.39
C TYR A 151 -0.19 5.56 -11.13
N GLN A 152 0.67 5.62 -12.15
CA GLN A 152 0.88 6.83 -12.95
C GLN A 152 -0.42 7.29 -13.60
N ILE A 153 -1.16 6.36 -14.22
CA ILE A 153 -2.43 6.66 -14.89
C ILE A 153 -3.50 7.12 -13.90
N LEU A 154 -3.65 6.41 -12.77
CA LEU A 154 -4.62 6.78 -11.74
C LEU A 154 -4.33 8.18 -11.18
N PHE A 155 -3.06 8.51 -10.97
CA PHE A 155 -2.67 9.76 -10.32
C PHE A 155 -2.77 10.92 -11.29
N GLU A 156 -2.39 10.73 -12.54
CA GLU A 156 -2.65 11.67 -13.61
C GLU A 156 -4.16 11.98 -13.72
N ALA A 157 -5.01 10.93 -13.70
CA ALA A 157 -6.46 11.10 -13.71
C ALA A 157 -6.95 11.89 -12.49
N ALA A 158 -6.39 11.63 -11.30
CA ALA A 158 -6.81 12.31 -10.08
C ALA A 158 -6.38 13.78 -10.04
N ILE A 159 -5.21 14.12 -10.59
CA ILE A 159 -4.69 15.48 -10.68
C ILE A 159 -5.49 16.30 -11.70
N ASN A 160 -5.82 15.70 -12.85
CA ASN A 160 -6.51 16.37 -13.96
C ASN A 160 -8.04 16.27 -13.90
N ASP A 161 -8.60 15.72 -12.82
CA ASP A 161 -10.03 15.41 -12.63
C ASP A 161 -10.63 14.61 -13.81
N GLY A 162 -9.86 13.65 -14.32
CA GLY A 162 -10.23 12.73 -15.39
C GLY A 162 -9.17 12.62 -16.48
N LEU A 163 -9.47 11.82 -17.51
CA LEU A 163 -8.61 11.59 -18.67
C LEU A 163 -9.43 11.53 -19.96
N LYS A 164 -8.80 11.94 -21.07
CA LYS A 164 -9.24 11.62 -22.43
C LYS A 164 -8.66 10.28 -22.89
N ILE A 165 -9.44 9.48 -23.59
CA ILE A 165 -9.05 8.14 -24.10
C ILE A 165 -8.20 8.25 -25.37
N GLN A 166 -8.45 9.28 -26.18
CA GLN A 166 -7.71 9.53 -27.42
C GLN A 166 -6.20 9.58 -27.09
N ASN A 167 -5.44 8.58 -27.55
CA ASN A 167 -4.00 8.34 -27.28
C ASN A 167 -3.63 7.47 -26.06
N ARG A 168 -4.53 6.64 -25.51
CA ARG A 168 -4.19 5.68 -24.45
C ARG A 168 -4.43 4.23 -24.83
N GLU A 169 -3.58 3.36 -24.29
CA GLU A 169 -3.78 1.93 -24.30
C GLU A 169 -5.01 1.57 -23.46
N LEU A 170 -6.09 1.14 -24.12
CA LEU A 170 -7.39 0.88 -23.50
C LEU A 170 -7.31 -0.14 -22.36
N TYR A 171 -6.44 -1.14 -22.49
CA TYR A 171 -6.33 -2.22 -21.50
C TYR A 171 -5.85 -1.73 -20.12
N GLN A 172 -5.02 -0.67 -20.06
CA GLN A 172 -4.53 -0.14 -18.78
C GLN A 172 -5.67 0.58 -18.03
N VAL A 173 -6.47 1.34 -18.77
CA VAL A 173 -7.66 2.01 -18.26
C VAL A 173 -8.72 0.98 -17.83
N ASP A 174 -8.95 -0.05 -18.64
CA ASP A 174 -9.92 -1.12 -18.35
C ASP A 174 -9.56 -1.89 -17.07
N ARG A 175 -8.26 -2.12 -16.79
CA ARG A 175 -7.84 -2.68 -15.51
C ARG A 175 -8.22 -1.80 -14.33
N LEU A 176 -7.93 -0.49 -14.41
CA LEU A 176 -8.26 0.46 -13.36
C LEU A 176 -9.77 0.60 -13.17
N ILE A 177 -10.56 0.52 -14.24
CA ILE A 177 -12.02 0.42 -14.18
C ILE A 177 -12.46 -0.87 -13.48
N SER A 178 -11.83 -2.00 -13.80
CA SER A 178 -12.13 -3.31 -13.19
C SER A 178 -11.77 -3.38 -11.70
N LEU A 179 -10.85 -2.51 -11.25
CA LEU A 179 -10.51 -2.32 -9.84
C LEU A 179 -11.44 -1.30 -9.14
N GLY A 180 -12.37 -0.69 -9.88
CA GLY A 180 -13.28 0.34 -9.38
C GLY A 180 -12.60 1.69 -9.13
N LEU A 181 -11.38 1.91 -9.61
CA LEU A 181 -10.60 3.13 -9.38
C LEU A 181 -10.95 4.23 -10.39
N LEU A 182 -11.27 3.83 -11.62
CA LEU A 182 -11.71 4.71 -12.70
C LEU A 182 -13.11 4.29 -13.18
N GLN A 183 -13.79 5.21 -13.87
CA GLN A 183 -15.06 4.95 -14.54
C GLN A 183 -15.07 5.66 -15.89
N ASN A 184 -15.60 4.98 -16.91
CA ASN A 184 -15.87 5.59 -18.20
C ASN A 184 -17.24 6.29 -18.15
N GLN A 185 -17.28 7.59 -18.47
CA GLN A 185 -18.51 8.39 -18.45
C GLN A 185 -19.49 8.00 -19.57
N ASN A 186 -18.97 7.55 -20.70
CA ASN A 186 -19.76 7.24 -21.90
C ASN A 186 -20.29 5.80 -21.92
N ARG A 187 -19.92 4.99 -20.91
CA ARG A 187 -20.27 3.57 -20.82
C ARG A 187 -21.32 3.35 -19.74
N LEU A 188 -22.58 3.15 -20.16
CA LEU A 188 -23.59 2.51 -19.29
C LEU A 188 -23.24 1.02 -19.24
N GLY A 189 -23.13 0.45 -18.04
CA GLY A 189 -22.62 -0.92 -17.83
C GLY A 189 -23.03 -1.94 -18.91
N GLY A 190 -22.05 -2.67 -19.45
CA GLY A 190 -22.23 -3.56 -20.61
C GLY A 190 -21.55 -3.05 -21.89
N ASN A 191 -22.04 -3.51 -23.06
CA ASN A 191 -21.57 -3.11 -24.40
C ASN A 191 -22.35 -1.90 -24.96
N VAL A 192 -22.96 -1.08 -24.09
CA VAL A 192 -23.85 0.01 -24.49
C VAL A 192 -23.13 1.34 -24.34
N TRP A 193 -23.05 2.09 -25.42
CA TRP A 193 -22.51 3.45 -25.48
C TRP A 193 -23.66 4.44 -25.55
N ILE A 194 -23.61 5.53 -24.77
CA ILE A 194 -24.52 6.67 -25.01
C ILE A 194 -23.83 7.60 -26.00
N GLU A 195 -24.45 7.83 -27.16
CA GLU A 195 -24.14 9.02 -27.97
C GLU A 195 -24.78 10.23 -27.29
N MET A 196 -24.06 10.88 -26.36
CA MET A 196 -24.48 12.20 -25.87
C MET A 196 -24.10 13.25 -26.92
N MET A 197 -25.09 13.99 -27.44
CA MET A 197 -24.96 15.03 -28.46
C MET A 197 -24.51 16.40 -27.92
N ASP A 198 -23.67 16.44 -26.88
CA ASP A 198 -23.11 17.69 -26.36
C ASP A 198 -21.59 17.71 -26.49
N ASN A 199 -21.07 18.83 -26.97
CA ASN A 199 -19.72 19.13 -27.43
C ASN A 199 -18.60 18.15 -26.94
N PRO A 200 -18.28 17.08 -27.68
CA PRO A 200 -17.40 16.00 -27.23
C PRO A 200 -15.93 16.40 -26.99
N GLU A 201 -15.55 17.62 -27.37
CA GLU A 201 -14.17 18.10 -27.24
C GLU A 201 -13.82 18.59 -25.82
N GLU A 202 -14.79 18.87 -24.95
CA GLU A 202 -14.52 19.49 -23.63
C GLU A 202 -14.59 18.55 -22.42
N GLN A 203 -15.15 17.34 -22.56
CA GLN A 203 -15.40 16.45 -21.41
C GLN A 203 -14.40 15.29 -21.33
N ASN A 204 -14.01 14.93 -20.10
CA ASN A 204 -13.15 13.77 -19.83
C ASN A 204 -13.92 12.46 -20.05
N ASP A 205 -13.43 11.59 -20.93
CA ASP A 205 -14.01 10.26 -21.18
C ASP A 205 -13.99 9.37 -19.92
N ILE A 206 -12.95 9.53 -19.10
CA ILE A 206 -12.70 8.76 -17.89
C ILE A 206 -12.67 9.69 -16.70
N ILE A 207 -13.35 9.29 -15.61
CA ILE A 207 -13.30 9.97 -14.33
C ILE A 207 -12.75 9.07 -13.22
N VAL A 208 -12.24 9.69 -12.18
CA VAL A 208 -11.82 8.99 -10.96
C VAL A 208 -13.03 8.79 -10.05
N THR A 209 -13.28 7.55 -9.65
CA THR A 209 -14.39 7.21 -8.75
C THR A 209 -14.12 7.73 -7.33
N SER A 210 -15.12 7.70 -6.45
CA SER A 210 -14.91 7.99 -5.02
C SER A 210 -13.88 7.04 -4.38
N PHE A 211 -13.85 5.77 -4.82
CA PHE A 211 -12.87 4.79 -4.39
C PHE A 211 -11.47 5.12 -4.91
N GLY A 212 -11.33 5.49 -6.20
CA GLY A 212 -10.07 5.95 -6.79
C GLY A 212 -9.55 7.23 -6.14
N LYS A 213 -10.44 8.19 -5.83
CA LYS A 213 -10.08 9.39 -5.07
C LYS A 213 -9.57 9.02 -3.69
N THR A 214 -10.23 8.09 -2.98
CA THR A 214 -9.77 7.60 -1.67
C THR A 214 -8.40 6.93 -1.76
N PHE A 215 -8.17 6.11 -2.79
CA PHE A 215 -6.87 5.48 -3.05
C PHE A 215 -5.78 6.53 -3.26
N TYR A 216 -6.01 7.49 -4.16
CA TYR A 216 -5.06 8.57 -4.44
C TYR A 216 -4.76 9.39 -3.18
N HIS A 217 -5.78 9.85 -2.43
CA HIS A 217 -5.58 10.67 -1.25
C HIS A 217 -4.72 9.99 -0.18
N ASN A 218 -4.91 8.68 0.01
CA ASN A 218 -4.19 7.90 1.02
C ASN A 218 -2.93 7.22 0.48
N SER A 219 -2.49 7.52 -0.74
CA SER A 219 -1.20 7.04 -1.27
C SER A 219 -0.02 7.93 -0.86
N PRO A 220 1.23 7.41 -0.88
CA PRO A 220 2.44 8.15 -0.57
C PRO A 220 2.57 9.46 -1.33
N ALA A 221 3.03 10.52 -0.67
CA ALA A 221 3.19 11.84 -1.29
C ALA A 221 4.24 11.85 -2.41
N ALA A 222 5.26 10.99 -2.31
CA ALA A 222 6.30 10.84 -3.33
C ALA A 222 5.74 10.39 -4.69
N LEU A 223 4.67 9.59 -4.69
CA LEU A 223 4.05 9.10 -5.92
C LEU A 223 3.15 10.14 -6.61
N LYS A 224 2.78 11.23 -5.91
CA LYS A 224 1.86 12.27 -6.41
C LYS A 224 2.55 13.39 -7.17
N ARG A 225 3.87 13.37 -7.25
CA ARG A 225 4.67 14.40 -7.92
C ARG A 225 5.18 13.82 -9.24
N ASN A 226 4.60 14.28 -10.34
CA ASN A 226 5.21 14.26 -11.67
C ASN A 226 5.19 15.69 -12.21
#